data_AF-A0A6S6TLP7-F1
#
_entry.id   AF-A0A6S6TLP7-F1
#
_cell.length_a   1.000
_cell.length_b   1.000
_cell.length_c   1.000
_cell.angle_alpha   90.00
_cell.angle_beta   90.00
_cell.angle_gamma   90.00
#
_symmetry.space_group_name_H-M   'P 1'
#
loop_
_entity.id
_entity.type
_entity.pdbx_description
1 polymer ?
#
loop_
_entity_poly.entity_id
_entity_poly.type
_entity_poly.pdbx_seq_one_letter_code
_entity_poly.pdbx_strand_id
1 'polypeptide(L)' 'MEYPVTSEKNIRVLGTPATCVQAKHNNEQMQLDDTRPAWRELVLQPDGSIETAVNYLAD' A
#
# COMPACT_ATOMS: atom_id res chain seq x y z
N MET A 1 -4.65 0.74 16.15
CA MET A 1 -5.37 -0.51 15.83
C MET A 1 -4.28 -1.57 15.65
N GLU A 2 -3.95 -2.28 16.73
CA GLU A 2 -2.96 -3.35 16.69
C GLU A 2 -3.58 -4.56 16.01
N TYR A 3 -3.00 -5.00 14.90
CA TYR A 3 -3.33 -6.28 14.29
C TYR A 3 -2.52 -7.34 15.06
N PRO A 4 -3.13 -8.23 15.85
CA PRO A 4 -2.39 -9.27 16.53
C PRO A 4 -1.85 -10.25 15.49
N VAL A 5 -0.60 -10.07 15.09
CA VAL A 5 0.14 -11.05 14.29
C VAL A 5 0.58 -12.15 15.24
N THR A 6 -0.01 -13.33 15.10
CA THR A 6 0.53 -14.55 15.71
C THR A 6 1.93 -14.78 15.16
N SER A 7 2.95 -14.58 15.99
CA SER A 7 4.35 -14.29 15.65
C SER A 7 5.15 -15.43 14.99
N GLU A 8 4.51 -16.48 14.49
CA GLU A 8 5.20 -17.68 13.98
C GLU A 8 5.22 -17.80 12.45
N LYS A 9 4.48 -16.96 11.71
CA LYS A 9 4.46 -17.01 10.24
C LYS A 9 4.95 -15.69 9.63
N ASN A 10 5.90 -15.79 8.70
CA ASN A 10 6.29 -14.67 7.85
C ASN A 10 5.14 -14.40 6.87
N ILE A 11 4.34 -13.37 7.16
CA ILE A 11 3.21 -12.96 6.32
C ILE A 11 3.65 -11.71 5.53
N ARG A 12 3.59 -11.80 4.20
CA ARG A 12 3.82 -10.65 3.31
C ARG A 12 2.66 -9.67 3.43
N VAL A 13 2.93 -8.45 3.86
CA VAL A 13 1.95 -7.34 3.89
C VAL A 13 2.21 -6.40 2.71
N LEU A 14 1.18 -6.08 1.94
CA LEU A 14 1.24 -5.17 0.79
C LEU A 14 0.36 -3.95 1.05
N GLY A 15 0.97 -2.82 1.40
CA GLY A 15 0.26 -1.55 1.55
C GLY A 15 -0.15 -0.96 0.18
N THR A 16 -1.32 -0.33 0.13
CA THR A 16 -1.83 0.39 -1.05
C THR A 16 -1.93 1.87 -0.73
N PRO A 17 -1.38 2.78 -1.57
CA PRO A 17 -1.60 4.21 -1.42
C PRO A 17 -3.09 4.57 -1.48
N ALA A 18 -3.45 5.72 -0.94
CA ALA A 18 -4.83 6.18 -1.02
C ALA A 18 -5.21 6.57 -2.45
N THR A 19 -6.48 6.39 -2.81
CA THR A 19 -6.95 6.80 -4.15
C THR A 19 -7.18 8.31 -4.24
N CYS A 20 -7.41 9.02 -3.13
CA CYS A 20 -7.76 10.45 -3.17
C CYS A 20 -6.63 11.38 -2.72
N VAL A 21 -6.10 11.17 -1.52
CA VAL A 21 -5.13 12.07 -0.88
C VAL A 21 -4.15 11.25 -0.06
N GLN A 22 -2.86 11.52 -0.20
CA GLN A 22 -1.84 10.85 0.59
C GLN A 22 -1.59 11.61 1.89
N ALA A 23 -1.14 10.89 2.92
CA ALA A 23 -0.61 11.48 4.14
C ALA A 23 0.92 11.49 4.10
N LYS A 24 1.54 12.56 4.61
CA LYS A 24 2.99 12.61 4.78
C LYS A 24 3.42 11.58 5.80
N HIS A 25 4.40 10.78 5.43
CA HIS A 25 4.98 9.78 6.31
C HIS A 25 5.87 10.46 7.36
N ASN A 26 5.99 9.83 8.54
CA ASN A 26 6.92 10.20 9.61
C ASN A 26 6.75 11.60 10.23
N ASN A 27 5.57 12.21 10.09
CA ASN A 27 5.24 13.43 10.81
C ASN A 27 4.49 13.11 12.11
N GLU A 28 4.80 13.84 13.19
CA GLU A 28 4.09 13.73 14.47
C GLU A 28 2.61 14.15 14.36
N GLN A 29 2.31 15.06 13.43
CA GLN A 29 0.96 15.49 13.11
C GLN A 29 0.60 15.05 11.69
N MET A 30 -0.64 14.58 11.52
CA MET A 30 -1.17 14.24 10.20
C MET A 30 -1.10 15.45 9.28
N GLN A 31 -0.42 15.30 8.16
CA GLN A 31 -0.33 16.29 7.11
C GLN A 31 -0.67 15.65 5.78
N LEU A 32 -1.36 16.39 4.92
CA LEU A 32 -1.62 15.95 3.56
C LEU A 32 -0.34 16.10 2.72
N ASP A 33 -0.19 15.19 1.77
CA ASP A 33 0.86 15.16 0.79
C ASP A 33 0.24 15.43 -0.60
N ASP A 34 0.89 16.29 -1.39
CA ASP A 34 0.44 16.69 -2.73
C ASP A 34 0.66 15.59 -3.79
N THR A 35 1.10 14.41 -3.36
CA THR A 35 1.19 13.21 -4.18
C THR A 35 -0.19 12.86 -4.77
N ARG A 36 -0.19 12.64 -6.08
CA ARG A 36 -1.40 12.30 -6.85
C ARG A 36 -2.12 11.05 -6.32
N PRO A 37 -3.43 10.90 -6.61
CA PRO A 37 -4.15 9.64 -6.57
C PRO A 37 -3.33 8.44 -7.03
N ALA A 38 -3.43 7.33 -6.30
CA ALA A 38 -2.72 6.10 -6.64
C ALA A 38 -3.54 4.85 -6.33
N TRP A 39 -3.13 3.74 -6.95
CA TRP A 39 -3.70 2.41 -6.75
C TRP A 39 -2.61 1.34 -6.80
N ARG A 40 -2.94 0.13 -6.34
CA ARG A 40 -2.10 -1.06 -6.49
C ARG A 40 -2.81 -2.07 -7.37
N GLU A 41 -2.09 -2.60 -8.34
CA GLU A 41 -2.52 -3.76 -9.12
C GLU A 41 -1.92 -5.04 -8.53
N LEU A 42 -2.71 -6.11 -8.57
CA LEU A 42 -2.33 -7.46 -8.12
C LEU A 42 -2.74 -8.45 -9.20
N VAL A 43 -1.77 -9.19 -9.73
CA VAL A 43 -2.00 -10.28 -10.67
C VAL A 43 -1.54 -11.57 -10.01
N LEU A 44 -2.48 -12.50 -9.81
CA LEU A 44 -2.18 -13.85 -9.36
C LEU A 44 -1.85 -14.71 -10.57
N GLN A 45 -0.61 -15.17 -10.63
CA GLN A 45 -0.14 -16.05 -11.69
C GLN A 45 -0.54 -17.51 -11.41
N PRO A 46 -0.59 -18.38 -12.44
CA PRO A 46 -0.97 -19.80 -12.27
C PRO A 46 -0.08 -20.60 -11.30
N ASP A 47 1.17 -20.18 -11.11
CA ASP A 47 2.12 -20.80 -10.17
C ASP A 47 1.93 -20.32 -8.72
N GLY A 48 0.95 -19.45 -8.48
CA GLY A 48 0.67 -18.86 -7.17
C GLY A 48 1.55 -17.65 -6.84
N SER A 49 2.45 -17.22 -7.73
CA SER A 49 3.18 -15.97 -7.56
C SER A 49 2.26 -14.76 -7.75
N ILE A 50 2.57 -13.67 -7.06
CA ILE A 50 1.82 -12.41 -7.15
C ILE A 50 2.73 -11.36 -7.76
N GLU A 51 2.39 -10.94 -8.98
CA GLU A 51 2.91 -9.72 -9.59
C GLU A 51 2.13 -8.52 -9.05
N THR A 52 2.82 -7.43 -8.73
CA THR A 52 2.19 -6.25 -8.17
C THR A 52 2.93 -4.98 -8.54
N ALA A 53 2.17 -3.94 -8.86
CA ALA A 53 2.67 -2.60 -9.17
C ALA A 53 1.85 -1.55 -8.44
N VAL A 54 2.48 -0.43 -8.09
CA VAL A 54 1.79 0.78 -7.63
C VAL A 54 1.79 1.78 -8.77
N ASN A 55 0.62 2.32 -9.06
CA ASN A 55 0.39 3.27 -10.14
C ASN A 55 -0.11 4.60 -9.57
N TYR A 56 0.25 5.70 -10.23
CA TYR A 56 -0.22 7.05 -9.93
C TYR A 56 -0.98 7.58 -11.14
N LEU A 57 -2.02 8.38 -10.89
CA LEU A 57 -2.74 9.06 -11.97
C LEU A 57 -1.77 9.96 -12.75
N ALA A 58 -1.83 9.92 -14.08
CA ALA A 58 -1.01 10.77 -14.95
C ALA A 58 -1.45 12.24 -14.92
N ASP A 59 -0.64 13.13 -15.50
CA ASP A 59 -0.96 14.56 -15.66
C ASP A 59 -2.03 14.80 -16.73
#